data_AF-A0A370TNZ7-F1
#
_entry.id   AF-A0A370TNZ7-F1
#
_cell.length_a   1.000
_cell.length_b   1.000
_cell.length_c   1.000
_cell.angle_alpha   90.00
_cell.angle_beta   90.00
_cell.angle_gamma   90.00
#
_symmetry.space_group_name_H-M   'P 1'
#
loop_
_entity.id
_entity.type
_entity.pdbx_description
1 polymer ?
#
loop_
_entity_poly.entity_id
_entity_poly.type
_entity_poly.pdbx_seq_one_letter_code
_entity_poly.pdbx_strand_id
1 'polypeptide(L)'
;MTPPLATIISEISSIKNSHIKILSGPLKGGSNTVYEIQSEQGDRWCLRIPHDADAASFATKGTAILEDVKKRRPALLAPAIIYQSDYYTVMEYLDGEALKSWNTQVLPKERRQDLLDGLATFLFSLWTLEEVQDTQGTENSFEMRSTKDFSVRLKETPLGGDPIYYLYRRVKIDDLVPYPDDGVAIVKHGDLNAWNVVVSERGLSGVVNWDTSRFMPAPSAIHHPLFIADIPGWLNDDVPEGMTFEEDRSYLEHAIKKLDVSSEHPGQIEHLLRTSFERQFLEMSLRNREINDDIKPTKPACLKVTSVYTGHSLMPTEWDHFLDNPPPSDKPSCGTSVYIRGQVYHLGNVFVKRTLRPSEYQRNINGVLYVPRAGNERLANEAARLTFIRQLTDIPIPKLICDFEDNECHYVIMEYVEDVAMSCLKAEQKERVESELKQHLTTLHNLRSKRPGGPIGVVIPPCRVSRVTDNDEWHLKASENKEYVFCHNYLS
;
A
#
# COMPACT_ATOMS: atom_id res chain seq x y z
N MET A 1 -13.35 -18.73 24.23
CA MET A 1 -12.35 -19.73 24.70
C MET A 1 -12.52 -20.94 23.80
N THR A 2 -11.47 -21.33 23.07
CA THR A 2 -11.53 -22.43 22.09
C THR A 2 -11.91 -23.75 22.78
N PRO A 3 -12.89 -24.52 22.28
CA PRO A 3 -13.27 -25.79 22.88
C PRO A 3 -12.09 -26.78 22.90
N PRO A 4 -12.06 -27.74 23.84
CA PRO A 4 -11.08 -28.83 23.82
C PRO A 4 -11.13 -29.62 22.50
N LEU A 5 -9.99 -30.10 22.01
CA LEU A 5 -9.90 -30.85 20.76
C LEU A 5 -10.87 -32.05 20.72
N ALA A 6 -11.04 -32.77 21.83
CA ALA A 6 -11.99 -33.89 21.91
C ALA A 6 -13.44 -33.46 21.65
N THR A 7 -13.83 -32.27 22.11
CA THR A 7 -15.15 -31.68 21.83
C THR A 7 -15.30 -31.35 20.36
N ILE A 8 -14.26 -30.73 19.75
CA ILE A 8 -14.24 -30.40 18.31
C ILE A 8 -14.37 -31.67 17.47
N ILE A 9 -13.60 -32.72 17.77
CA ILE A 9 -13.66 -33.99 17.03
C ILE A 9 -15.04 -34.66 17.18
N SER A 10 -15.65 -34.60 18.37
CA SER A 10 -17.00 -35.10 18.60
C SER A 10 -18.04 -34.34 17.77
N GLU A 11 -17.94 -33.00 17.72
CA GLU A 11 -18.81 -32.16 16.89
C GLU A 11 -18.66 -32.48 15.41
N ILE A 12 -17.43 -32.54 14.89
CA ILE A 12 -17.16 -32.91 13.49
C ILE A 12 -17.70 -34.32 13.19
N SER A 13 -17.54 -35.26 14.12
CA SER A 13 -18.08 -36.63 13.97
C SER A 13 -19.61 -36.63 13.83
N SER A 14 -20.29 -35.80 14.63
CA SER A 14 -21.73 -35.60 14.53
C SER A 14 -22.15 -34.96 13.20
N ILE A 15 -21.44 -33.91 12.76
CA ILE A 15 -21.72 -33.20 11.50
C ILE A 15 -21.52 -34.12 10.29
N LYS A 16 -20.48 -34.95 10.31
CA LYS A 16 -20.14 -35.88 9.23
C LYS A 16 -20.87 -37.22 9.33
N ASN A 17 -21.61 -37.46 10.40
CA ASN A 17 -22.27 -38.74 10.67
C ASN A 17 -21.28 -39.93 10.51
N SER A 18 -20.05 -39.76 11.00
CA SER A 18 -18.96 -40.73 10.95
C SER A 18 -18.06 -40.51 12.13
N HIS A 19 -17.49 -41.58 12.71
CA HIS A 19 -16.42 -41.43 13.67
C HIS A 19 -15.19 -40.81 12.98
N ILE A 20 -14.57 -39.83 13.63
CA ILE A 20 -13.40 -39.12 13.12
C ILE A 20 -12.18 -39.48 13.96
N LYS A 21 -11.10 -39.90 13.29
CA LYS A 21 -9.79 -40.09 13.92
C LYS A 21 -8.81 -39.03 13.45
N ILE A 22 -7.88 -38.66 14.32
CA ILE A 22 -6.73 -37.82 13.98
C ILE A 22 -5.66 -38.74 13.39
N LEU A 23 -5.21 -38.44 12.17
CA LEU A 23 -4.14 -39.20 11.52
C LEU A 23 -2.77 -38.59 11.80
N SER A 24 -2.65 -37.27 11.77
CA SER A 24 -1.39 -36.56 11.97
C SER A 24 -1.61 -35.18 12.59
N GLY A 25 -0.54 -34.62 13.16
CA GLY A 25 -0.54 -33.35 13.89
C GLY A 25 -0.31 -33.51 15.41
N PRO A 26 -0.25 -32.41 16.16
CA PRO A 26 -0.44 -31.03 15.71
C PRO A 26 0.75 -30.50 14.89
N LEU A 27 0.46 -29.89 13.74
CA LEU A 27 1.38 -28.95 13.10
C LEU A 27 1.06 -27.55 13.61
N LYS A 28 2.03 -26.90 14.27
CA LYS A 28 1.86 -25.55 14.81
C LYS A 28 2.45 -24.52 13.85
N GLY A 29 1.60 -23.70 13.26
CA GLY A 29 2.00 -22.49 12.54
C GLY A 29 2.04 -21.28 13.47
N GLY A 30 2.21 -20.08 12.89
CA GLY A 30 2.23 -18.82 13.64
C GLY A 30 0.85 -18.36 14.16
N SER A 31 -0.24 -18.83 13.54
CA SER A 31 -1.61 -18.40 13.88
C SER A 31 -2.57 -19.57 14.12
N ASN A 32 -2.23 -20.77 13.65
CA ASN A 32 -3.13 -21.91 13.63
C ASN A 32 -2.42 -23.20 14.07
N THR A 33 -3.16 -24.07 14.73
CA THR A 33 -2.81 -25.48 14.90
C THR A 33 -3.58 -26.30 13.88
N VAL A 34 -2.87 -27.16 13.14
CA VAL A 34 -3.42 -27.94 12.04
C VAL A 34 -3.32 -29.43 12.34
N TYR A 35 -4.40 -30.15 12.04
CA TYR A 35 -4.50 -31.61 12.16
C TYR A 35 -4.99 -32.20 10.85
N GLU A 36 -4.50 -33.38 10.52
CA GLU A 36 -5.12 -34.24 9.53
C GLU A 36 -6.10 -35.16 10.23
N ILE A 37 -7.34 -35.20 9.74
CA ILE A 37 -8.41 -36.02 10.27
C ILE A 37 -8.99 -36.92 9.19
N GLN A 38 -9.52 -38.08 9.58
CA GLN A 38 -10.10 -39.05 8.65
C GLN A 38 -11.41 -39.64 9.17
N SER A 39 -12.37 -39.82 8.27
CA SER A 39 -13.60 -40.58 8.50
C SER A 39 -13.35 -42.09 8.54
N GLU A 40 -14.33 -42.88 8.98
CA GLU A 40 -14.25 -44.35 8.88
C GLU A 40 -14.29 -44.83 7.43
N GLN A 41 -14.90 -44.04 6.55
CA GLN A 41 -15.02 -44.33 5.12
C GLN A 41 -13.72 -44.01 4.35
N GLY A 42 -12.75 -43.37 5.02
CA GLY A 42 -11.44 -43.07 4.47
C GLY A 42 -11.26 -41.64 3.98
N ASP A 43 -12.30 -40.82 4.00
CA ASP A 43 -12.24 -39.41 3.59
C ASP A 43 -11.30 -38.63 4.51
N ARG A 44 -10.40 -37.83 3.92
CA ARG A 44 -9.40 -37.04 4.64
C ARG A 44 -9.76 -35.57 4.61
N TRP A 45 -9.58 -34.90 5.73
CA TRP A 45 -9.75 -33.45 5.86
C TRP A 45 -8.63 -32.82 6.66
N CYS A 46 -8.47 -31.52 6.46
CA CYS A 46 -7.59 -30.67 7.24
C CYS A 46 -8.43 -29.90 8.26
N LEU A 47 -8.14 -30.07 9.55
CA LEU A 47 -8.73 -29.31 10.66
C LEU A 47 -7.77 -28.21 11.09
N ARG A 48 -8.20 -26.96 10.99
CA ARG A 48 -7.45 -25.77 11.42
C ARG A 48 -8.12 -25.13 12.63
N ILE A 49 -7.32 -24.86 13.67
CA ILE A 49 -7.76 -24.25 14.91
C ILE A 49 -6.92 -22.98 15.16
N PRO A 50 -7.50 -21.77 15.09
CA PRO A 50 -6.80 -20.53 15.39
C PRO A 50 -6.35 -20.47 16.85
N HIS A 51 -5.20 -19.84 17.10
CA HIS A 51 -4.61 -19.69 18.43
C HIS A 51 -5.32 -18.64 19.28
N ASP A 52 -5.85 -17.59 18.66
CA ASP A 52 -6.51 -16.46 19.31
C ASP A 52 -7.57 -15.82 18.39
N ALA A 53 -8.22 -14.75 18.89
CA ALA A 53 -9.29 -14.05 18.19
C ALA A 53 -8.80 -13.33 16.92
N ASP A 54 -7.56 -12.84 16.91
CA ASP A 54 -6.99 -12.17 15.75
C ASP A 54 -6.73 -13.19 14.63
N ALA A 55 -6.12 -14.33 14.98
CA ALA A 55 -5.96 -15.47 14.08
C ALA A 55 -7.30 -15.98 13.54
N ALA A 56 -8.33 -16.06 14.37
CA ALA A 56 -9.68 -16.43 13.94
C ALA A 56 -10.28 -15.42 12.96
N SER A 57 -10.05 -14.12 13.18
CA SER A 57 -10.47 -13.05 12.28
C SER A 57 -9.77 -13.12 10.91
N PHE A 58 -8.45 -13.37 10.90
CA PHE A 58 -7.70 -13.58 9.65
C PHE A 58 -8.17 -14.84 8.91
N ALA A 59 -8.34 -15.95 9.61
CA ALA A 59 -8.87 -17.19 9.03
C ALA A 59 -10.26 -16.97 8.43
N THR A 60 -11.15 -16.23 9.10
CA THR A 60 -12.50 -15.92 8.60
C THR A 60 -12.47 -15.09 7.31
N LYS A 61 -11.57 -14.11 7.20
CA LYS A 61 -11.41 -13.32 5.97
C LYS A 61 -10.87 -14.17 4.81
N GLY A 62 -9.83 -14.97 5.08
CA GLY A 62 -9.23 -15.84 4.06
C GLY A 62 -10.17 -16.94 3.57
N THR A 63 -10.96 -17.53 4.47
CA THR A 63 -11.97 -18.55 4.13
C THR A 63 -13.08 -17.97 3.26
N ALA A 64 -13.58 -16.77 3.53
CA ALA A 64 -14.59 -16.12 2.69
C ALA A 64 -14.11 -15.92 1.24
N ILE A 65 -12.86 -15.50 1.05
CA ILE A 65 -12.26 -15.36 -0.30
C ILE A 65 -12.09 -16.73 -0.95
N LEU A 66 -11.57 -17.71 -0.20
CA LEU A 66 -11.36 -19.06 -0.72
C LEU A 66 -12.68 -19.73 -1.14
N GLU A 67 -13.76 -19.54 -0.38
CA GLU A 67 -15.11 -20.01 -0.73
C GLU A 67 -15.60 -19.38 -2.03
N ASP A 68 -15.47 -18.07 -2.18
CA ASP A 68 -15.85 -17.36 -3.41
C ASP A 68 -15.03 -17.83 -4.62
N VAL A 69 -13.71 -17.92 -4.47
CA VAL A 69 -12.79 -18.41 -5.50
C VAL A 69 -13.15 -19.83 -5.92
N LYS A 70 -13.40 -20.74 -4.97
CA LYS A 70 -13.80 -22.12 -5.27
C LYS A 70 -15.17 -22.22 -5.91
N LYS A 71 -16.12 -21.38 -5.50
CA LYS A 71 -17.45 -21.32 -6.11
C LYS A 71 -17.37 -20.90 -7.58
N ARG A 72 -16.53 -19.91 -7.90
CA ARG A 72 -16.36 -19.38 -9.26
C ARG A 72 -15.41 -20.22 -10.12
N ARG A 73 -14.43 -20.89 -9.52
CA ARG A 73 -13.49 -21.82 -10.18
C ARG A 73 -13.38 -23.13 -9.40
N PRO A 74 -14.35 -24.06 -9.54
CA PRO A 74 -14.32 -25.34 -8.83
C PRO A 74 -13.06 -26.17 -9.09
N ALA A 75 -12.51 -26.06 -10.31
CA ALA A 75 -11.30 -26.75 -10.74
C ALA A 75 -9.99 -26.09 -10.27
N LEU A 76 -10.03 -24.93 -9.60
CA LEU A 76 -8.82 -24.30 -9.08
C LEU A 76 -8.19 -25.22 -8.01
N LEU A 77 -6.89 -25.44 -8.11
CA LEU A 77 -6.10 -26.27 -7.19
C LEU A 77 -5.88 -25.56 -5.84
N ALA A 78 -6.97 -25.35 -5.12
CA ALA A 78 -7.04 -24.82 -3.76
C ALA A 78 -7.93 -25.78 -2.93
N PRO A 79 -7.89 -25.75 -1.59
CA PRO A 79 -8.78 -26.57 -0.77
C PRO A 79 -10.20 -25.99 -0.72
N ALA A 80 -11.23 -26.83 -0.82
CA ALA A 80 -12.61 -26.41 -0.51
C ALA A 80 -12.86 -26.30 1.00
N ILE A 81 -13.68 -25.34 1.42
CA ILE A 81 -14.18 -25.28 2.80
C ILE A 81 -15.30 -26.31 2.95
N ILE A 82 -15.15 -27.19 3.94
CA ILE A 82 -16.08 -28.29 4.21
C ILE A 82 -17.03 -27.94 5.36
N TYR A 83 -16.51 -27.22 6.36
CA TYR A 83 -17.27 -26.69 7.48
C TYR A 83 -16.48 -25.57 8.16
N GLN A 84 -17.17 -24.55 8.63
CA GLN A 84 -16.57 -23.46 9.41
C GLN A 84 -17.45 -23.16 10.62
N SER A 85 -16.80 -23.00 11.76
CA SER A 85 -17.38 -22.46 12.99
C SER A 85 -16.62 -21.21 13.42
N ASP A 86 -17.05 -20.60 14.53
CA ASP A 86 -16.34 -19.49 15.16
C ASP A 86 -14.96 -19.89 15.73
N TYR A 87 -14.68 -21.19 15.87
CA TYR A 87 -13.50 -21.70 16.59
C TYR A 87 -12.57 -22.58 15.77
N TYR A 88 -13.02 -23.09 14.63
CA TYR A 88 -12.23 -23.97 13.77
C TYR A 88 -12.80 -24.05 12.36
N THR A 89 -11.94 -24.45 11.41
CA THR A 89 -12.30 -24.70 10.02
C THR A 89 -11.91 -26.11 9.62
N VAL A 90 -12.81 -26.82 8.94
CA VAL A 90 -12.54 -28.10 8.27
C VAL A 90 -12.48 -27.87 6.78
N MET A 91 -11.42 -28.34 6.15
CA MET A 91 -11.12 -28.10 4.74
C MET A 91 -10.81 -29.42 4.03
N GLU A 92 -10.98 -29.43 2.72
CA GLU A 92 -10.49 -30.49 1.84
C GLU A 92 -9.00 -30.75 2.09
N TYR A 93 -8.64 -32.03 2.19
CA TYR A 93 -7.24 -32.43 2.25
C TYR A 93 -6.69 -32.54 0.82
N LEU A 94 -5.61 -31.83 0.53
CA LEU A 94 -4.92 -31.93 -0.75
C LEU A 94 -3.81 -32.98 -0.65
N ASP A 95 -3.89 -34.03 -1.46
CA ASP A 95 -2.88 -35.09 -1.48
C ASP A 95 -1.54 -34.58 -2.02
N GLY A 96 -0.46 -34.85 -1.29
CA GLY A 96 0.90 -34.48 -1.65
C GLY A 96 1.71 -34.03 -0.45
N GLU A 97 2.88 -33.49 -0.72
CA GLU A 97 3.75 -32.88 0.29
C GLU A 97 3.97 -31.40 -0.02
N ALA A 98 4.33 -30.61 1.01
CA ALA A 98 4.83 -29.27 0.78
C ALA A 98 6.09 -29.32 -0.10
N LEU A 99 6.21 -28.37 -1.03
CA LEU A 99 7.37 -28.21 -1.90
C LEU A 99 8.65 -27.92 -1.10
N LYS A 100 8.53 -27.27 0.07
CA LYS A 100 9.60 -26.93 1.02
C LYS A 100 10.61 -25.91 0.48
N SER A 101 11.35 -26.25 -0.58
CA SER A 101 12.40 -25.41 -1.17
C SER A 101 12.43 -25.50 -2.69
N TRP A 102 12.80 -24.40 -3.33
CA TRP A 102 13.04 -24.31 -4.77
C TRP A 102 14.55 -24.14 -5.03
N ASN A 103 15.32 -25.21 -4.82
CA ASN A 103 16.77 -25.21 -5.06
C ASN A 103 17.11 -25.89 -6.40
N THR A 104 17.76 -25.18 -7.31
CA THR A 104 18.08 -25.69 -8.67
C THR A 104 19.12 -26.82 -8.70
N GLN A 105 19.88 -27.03 -7.61
CA GLN A 105 20.81 -28.14 -7.45
C GLN A 105 20.12 -29.45 -7.05
N VAL A 106 19.00 -29.36 -6.34
CA VAL A 106 18.27 -30.52 -5.81
C VAL A 106 17.03 -30.84 -6.65
N LEU A 107 16.34 -29.81 -7.15
CA LEU A 107 15.11 -29.93 -7.93
C LEU A 107 15.44 -29.86 -9.44
N PRO A 108 15.35 -30.97 -10.21
CA PRO A 108 15.78 -31.00 -11.62
C PRO A 108 14.97 -30.05 -12.52
N LYS A 109 15.59 -29.57 -13.61
CA LYS A 109 14.97 -28.59 -14.52
C LYS A 109 13.62 -29.04 -15.09
N GLU A 110 13.53 -30.29 -15.54
CA GLU A 110 12.27 -30.86 -16.06
C GLU A 110 11.17 -30.82 -15.02
N ARG A 111 11.51 -31.16 -13.76
CA ARG A 111 10.56 -31.13 -12.66
C ARG A 111 10.14 -29.70 -12.30
N ARG A 112 11.06 -28.74 -12.34
CA ARG A 112 10.74 -27.33 -12.14
C ARG A 112 9.77 -26.82 -13.21
N GLN A 113 10.01 -27.15 -14.47
CA GLN A 113 9.15 -26.74 -15.59
C GLN A 113 7.73 -27.32 -15.47
N ASP A 114 7.60 -28.60 -15.14
CA ASP A 114 6.31 -29.25 -14.86
C ASP A 114 5.53 -28.54 -13.73
N LEU A 115 6.22 -28.19 -12.63
CA LEU A 115 5.62 -27.42 -11.54
C LEU A 115 5.26 -25.98 -11.95
N LEU A 116 6.10 -25.33 -12.76
CA LEU A 116 5.85 -23.98 -13.26
C LEU A 116 4.67 -23.93 -14.24
N ASP A 117 4.47 -24.96 -15.05
CA ASP A 117 3.28 -25.08 -15.92
C ASP A 117 1.99 -25.21 -15.08
N GLY A 118 2.04 -26.01 -14.02
CA GLY A 118 0.96 -26.12 -13.04
C GLY A 118 0.68 -24.78 -12.33
N LEU A 119 1.74 -24.10 -11.88
CA LEU A 119 1.63 -22.78 -11.24
C LEU A 119 1.14 -21.71 -12.21
N ALA A 120 1.57 -21.71 -13.46
CA ALA A 120 1.09 -20.80 -14.50
C ALA A 120 -0.42 -20.93 -14.67
N THR A 121 -0.90 -22.18 -14.78
CA THR A 121 -2.34 -22.47 -14.91
C THR A 121 -3.12 -22.01 -13.68
N PHE A 122 -2.61 -22.30 -12.48
CA PHE A 122 -3.22 -21.87 -11.22
C PHE A 122 -3.28 -20.35 -11.10
N LEU A 123 -2.15 -19.66 -11.28
CA LEU A 123 -2.03 -18.21 -11.14
C LEU A 123 -2.84 -17.46 -12.18
N PHE A 124 -2.82 -17.92 -13.44
CA PHE A 124 -3.64 -17.33 -14.50
C PHE A 124 -5.13 -17.46 -14.19
N SER A 125 -5.57 -18.64 -13.74
CA SER A 125 -6.97 -18.87 -13.33
C SER A 125 -7.37 -18.01 -12.13
N LEU A 126 -6.43 -17.73 -11.22
CA LEU A 126 -6.62 -16.86 -10.06
C LEU A 126 -6.69 -15.37 -10.43
N TRP A 127 -5.79 -14.91 -11.29
CA TRP A 127 -5.69 -13.49 -11.68
C TRP A 127 -6.71 -13.07 -12.72
N THR A 128 -7.35 -14.02 -13.39
CA THR A 128 -8.54 -13.79 -14.24
C THR A 128 -9.86 -13.90 -13.46
N LEU A 129 -9.80 -13.87 -12.12
CA LEU A 129 -10.97 -13.71 -11.26
C LEU A 129 -11.07 -12.27 -10.76
N GLU A 130 -11.90 -11.50 -11.45
CA GLU A 130 -12.24 -10.13 -11.07
C GLU A 130 -13.21 -10.12 -9.88
N GLU A 131 -13.09 -9.11 -9.02
CA GLU A 131 -14.08 -8.80 -7.99
C GLU A 131 -15.39 -8.36 -8.67
N VAL A 132 -16.53 -8.85 -8.19
CA VAL A 132 -17.83 -8.34 -8.65
C VAL A 132 -17.92 -6.88 -8.17
N GLN A 133 -17.88 -5.92 -9.09
CA GLN A 133 -17.85 -4.50 -8.72
C GLN A 133 -19.02 -4.12 -7.80
N ASP A 134 -18.69 -3.72 -6.57
CA ASP A 134 -19.51 -2.79 -5.80
C ASP A 134 -19.03 -1.38 -6.14
N THR A 135 -19.94 -0.42 -6.29
CA THR A 135 -19.73 0.89 -6.96
C THR A 135 -18.81 1.88 -6.21
N GLN A 136 -17.57 1.49 -5.88
CA GLN A 136 -16.58 2.32 -5.18
C GLN A 136 -15.19 2.23 -5.85
N GLY A 137 -15.09 2.75 -7.08
CA GLY A 137 -13.90 2.63 -7.94
C GLY A 137 -12.63 3.38 -7.51
N THR A 138 -12.61 4.11 -6.38
CA THR A 138 -11.45 4.92 -5.98
C THR A 138 -10.67 4.43 -4.76
N GLU A 139 -11.26 3.59 -3.89
CA GLU A 139 -10.54 3.06 -2.70
C GLU A 139 -9.60 1.89 -3.02
N ASN A 140 -9.71 1.33 -4.22
CA ASN A 140 -9.04 0.11 -4.62
C ASN A 140 -7.79 0.30 -5.48
N SER A 141 -7.28 1.52 -5.71
CA SER A 141 -6.04 1.69 -6.50
C SER A 141 -4.77 1.26 -5.74
N PHE A 142 -3.74 0.84 -6.48
CA PHE A 142 -2.45 0.40 -5.88
C PHE A 142 -1.86 1.51 -5.00
N GLU A 143 -1.87 2.74 -5.51
CA GLU A 143 -1.32 3.92 -4.86
C GLU A 143 -2.00 4.22 -3.51
N MET A 144 -3.33 4.16 -3.45
CA MET A 144 -4.09 4.46 -2.23
C MET A 144 -3.86 3.38 -1.16
N ARG A 145 -3.84 2.10 -1.56
CA ARG A 145 -3.57 1.00 -0.61
C ARG A 145 -2.14 0.99 -0.09
N SER A 146 -1.13 1.15 -0.95
CA SER A 146 0.26 1.25 -0.49
C SER A 146 0.43 2.43 0.48
N THR A 147 -0.28 3.54 0.26
CA THR A 147 -0.31 4.69 1.19
C THR A 147 -1.01 4.36 2.52
N LYS A 148 -2.04 3.52 2.52
CA LYS A 148 -2.75 3.08 3.74
C LYS A 148 -1.91 2.11 4.57
N ASP A 149 -1.36 1.06 3.95
CA ASP A 149 -0.46 0.10 4.60
C ASP A 149 0.76 0.81 5.20
N PHE A 150 1.32 1.78 4.46
CA PHE A 150 2.37 2.69 4.92
C PHE A 150 1.98 3.45 6.20
N SER A 151 0.78 4.03 6.21
CA SER A 151 0.33 4.89 7.31
C SER A 151 0.00 4.12 8.58
N VAL A 152 -0.47 2.88 8.47
CA VAL A 152 -0.66 1.97 9.62
C VAL A 152 0.68 1.66 10.27
N ARG A 153 1.72 1.35 9.48
CA ARG A 153 3.04 1.01 10.04
C ARG A 153 3.79 2.20 10.64
N LEU A 154 3.54 3.42 10.15
CA LEU A 154 4.00 4.65 10.81
C LEU A 154 3.40 4.83 12.21
N LYS A 155 2.23 4.26 12.50
CA LYS A 155 1.57 4.33 13.82
C LYS A 155 2.02 3.23 14.78
N GLU A 156 2.34 2.04 14.27
CA GLU A 156 2.47 0.82 15.08
C GLU A 156 3.88 0.55 15.64
N THR A 157 4.93 1.32 15.31
CA THR A 157 6.27 1.06 15.91
C THR A 157 7.25 2.24 15.87
N PRO A 158 7.98 2.54 16.97
CA PRO A 158 9.32 3.13 16.88
C PRO A 158 10.34 1.99 16.66
N LEU A 159 10.83 1.81 15.42
CA LEU A 159 12.09 1.12 15.00
C LEU A 159 11.91 0.19 13.78
N GLY A 160 12.47 0.62 12.65
CA GLY A 160 12.84 -0.22 11.50
C GLY A 160 12.91 0.63 10.23
N GLY A 161 14.07 1.22 9.92
CA GLY A 161 14.29 2.04 8.73
C GLY A 161 14.12 3.57 8.95
N ASP A 162 14.91 4.35 8.21
CA ASP A 162 14.88 5.82 8.21
C ASP A 162 13.59 6.36 7.55
N PRO A 163 12.84 7.28 8.18
CA PRO A 163 11.74 8.07 7.57
C PRO A 163 11.99 8.57 6.13
N ILE A 164 13.24 8.78 5.73
CA ILE A 164 13.60 9.17 4.36
C ILE A 164 13.39 8.05 3.33
N TYR A 165 13.59 6.77 3.71
CA TYR A 165 13.33 5.62 2.84
C TYR A 165 11.83 5.47 2.58
N TYR A 166 11.04 5.83 3.59
CA TYR A 166 9.59 5.88 3.50
C TYR A 166 9.10 6.96 2.50
N LEU A 167 9.73 8.13 2.47
CA LEU A 167 9.44 9.17 1.46
C LEU A 167 9.94 8.79 0.06
N TYR A 168 11.11 8.18 -0.05
CA TYR A 168 11.64 7.66 -1.33
C TYR A 168 10.70 6.62 -1.96
N ARG A 169 10.20 5.68 -1.15
CA ARG A 169 9.21 4.67 -1.57
C ARG A 169 7.93 5.31 -2.09
N ARG A 170 7.47 6.40 -1.48
CA ARG A 170 6.27 7.12 -1.93
C ARG A 170 6.43 7.68 -3.34
N VAL A 171 7.57 8.28 -3.66
CA VAL A 171 7.83 8.78 -5.03
C VAL A 171 7.90 7.61 -6.02
N LYS A 172 8.49 6.49 -5.61
CA LYS A 172 8.58 5.31 -6.47
C LYS A 172 7.25 4.64 -6.76
N ILE A 173 6.26 4.71 -5.87
CA ILE A 173 4.93 4.13 -6.12
C ILE A 173 4.32 4.66 -7.43
N ASP A 174 4.49 5.94 -7.74
CA ASP A 174 3.90 6.55 -8.94
C ASP A 174 4.60 6.05 -10.22
N ASP A 175 5.90 5.69 -10.14
CA ASP A 175 6.65 5.06 -11.24
C ASP A 175 6.29 3.56 -11.44
N LEU A 176 5.70 2.91 -10.42
CA LEU A 176 5.54 1.46 -10.37
C LEU A 176 4.18 0.95 -10.85
N VAL A 177 3.20 1.84 -10.98
CA VAL A 177 1.87 1.50 -11.50
C VAL A 177 1.85 1.70 -13.01
N PRO A 178 1.75 0.63 -13.82
CA PRO A 178 1.57 0.80 -15.26
C PRO A 178 0.19 1.41 -15.51
N TYR A 179 0.19 2.65 -16.02
CA TYR A 179 -1.03 3.43 -16.26
C TYR A 179 -1.77 2.90 -17.51
N PRO A 180 -3.13 2.86 -17.53
CA PRO A 180 -4.05 3.13 -16.44
C PRO A 180 -4.41 1.87 -15.63
N ASP A 181 -4.38 2.00 -14.30
CA ASP A 181 -5.09 1.10 -13.37
C ASP A 181 -6.59 1.25 -13.67
N ASP A 182 -7.20 0.21 -14.24
CA ASP A 182 -8.63 0.16 -14.57
C ASP A 182 -9.51 0.05 -13.31
N GLY A 183 -8.88 -0.05 -12.12
CA GLY A 183 -9.56 -0.20 -10.84
C GLY A 183 -10.12 -1.60 -10.63
N VAL A 184 -9.82 -2.56 -11.53
CA VAL A 184 -10.26 -3.94 -11.41
C VAL A 184 -9.44 -4.63 -10.32
N ALA A 185 -10.12 -5.00 -9.25
CA ALA A 185 -9.53 -5.80 -8.19
C ALA A 185 -9.58 -7.28 -8.57
N ILE A 186 -8.44 -7.95 -8.48
CA ILE A 186 -8.28 -9.39 -8.71
C ILE A 186 -7.74 -10.06 -7.44
N VAL A 187 -7.81 -11.39 -7.37
CA VAL A 187 -7.40 -12.11 -6.18
C VAL A 187 -5.88 -12.21 -6.06
N LYS A 188 -5.35 -11.85 -4.90
CA LYS A 188 -3.98 -12.14 -4.47
C LYS A 188 -3.99 -13.21 -3.38
N HIS A 189 -3.11 -14.21 -3.48
CA HIS A 189 -2.92 -15.22 -2.42
C HIS A 189 -2.37 -14.63 -1.12
N GLY A 190 -1.40 -13.71 -1.21
CA GLY A 190 -0.86 -12.94 -0.07
C GLY A 190 0.40 -13.53 0.56
N ASP A 191 0.56 -14.86 0.56
CA ASP A 191 1.72 -15.55 1.14
C ASP A 191 2.14 -16.77 0.28
N LEU A 192 2.42 -16.57 -1.01
CA LEU A 192 2.75 -17.67 -1.92
C LEU A 192 4.23 -18.09 -1.81
N ASN A 193 4.60 -18.68 -0.67
CA ASN A 193 5.91 -19.28 -0.41
C ASN A 193 5.91 -20.80 -0.67
N ALA A 194 7.09 -21.45 -0.70
CA ALA A 194 7.23 -22.85 -1.09
C ALA A 194 6.55 -23.83 -0.11
N TRP A 195 6.37 -23.48 1.17
CA TRP A 195 5.66 -24.32 2.12
C TRP A 195 4.15 -24.37 1.88
N ASN A 196 3.61 -23.33 1.23
CA ASN A 196 2.19 -23.22 0.91
C ASN A 196 1.83 -23.86 -0.45
N VAL A 197 2.80 -24.46 -1.14
CA VAL A 197 2.62 -25.18 -2.40
C VAL A 197 2.69 -26.68 -2.15
N VAL A 198 1.61 -27.40 -2.48
CA VAL A 198 1.50 -28.86 -2.34
C VAL A 198 1.78 -29.52 -3.69
N VAL A 199 2.70 -30.48 -3.69
CA VAL A 199 3.17 -31.19 -4.88
C VAL A 199 3.12 -32.71 -4.67
N SER A 200 2.94 -33.44 -5.77
CA SER A 200 3.02 -34.90 -5.82
C SER A 200 3.84 -35.32 -7.04
N GLU A 201 4.16 -36.59 -7.21
CA GLU A 201 4.88 -37.08 -8.41
C GLU A 201 4.23 -36.63 -9.74
N ARG A 202 2.93 -36.33 -9.74
CA ARG A 202 2.17 -35.89 -10.90
C ARG A 202 2.23 -34.40 -11.20
N GLY A 203 2.87 -33.59 -10.35
CA GLY A 203 2.97 -32.13 -10.52
C GLY A 203 2.38 -31.35 -9.35
N LEU A 204 1.88 -30.15 -9.65
CA LEU A 204 1.19 -29.30 -8.69
C LEU A 204 -0.11 -29.96 -8.24
N SER A 205 -0.31 -30.11 -6.93
CA SER A 205 -1.51 -30.71 -6.34
C SER A 205 -2.41 -29.64 -5.69
N GLY A 206 -1.82 -28.53 -5.23
CA GLY A 206 -2.55 -27.29 -4.98
C GLY A 206 -1.84 -26.29 -4.08
N VAL A 207 -2.55 -25.23 -3.71
CA VAL A 207 -2.04 -24.11 -2.93
C VAL A 207 -2.90 -23.90 -1.69
N VAL A 208 -2.26 -23.82 -0.52
CA VAL A 208 -2.90 -23.73 0.79
C VAL A 208 -2.55 -22.42 1.50
N ASN A 209 -3.17 -22.18 2.66
CA ASN A 209 -2.92 -21.04 3.54
C ASN A 209 -3.34 -19.66 2.97
N TRP A 210 -4.63 -19.54 2.67
CA TRP A 210 -5.27 -18.36 2.08
C TRP A 210 -5.60 -17.24 3.08
N ASP A 211 -5.12 -17.29 4.32
CA ASP A 211 -5.48 -16.35 5.40
C ASP A 211 -5.06 -14.89 5.09
N THR A 212 -4.05 -14.73 4.22
CA THR A 212 -3.54 -13.41 3.79
C THR A 212 -4.10 -12.98 2.43
N SER A 213 -5.03 -13.76 1.87
CA SER A 213 -5.62 -13.47 0.57
C SER A 213 -6.50 -12.22 0.62
N ARG A 214 -6.57 -11.51 -0.50
CA ARG A 214 -7.33 -10.27 -0.65
C ARG A 214 -7.57 -9.95 -2.12
N PHE A 215 -8.71 -9.34 -2.42
CA PHE A 215 -8.90 -8.62 -3.69
C PHE A 215 -8.02 -7.37 -3.68
N MET A 216 -7.26 -7.18 -4.75
CA MET A 216 -6.34 -6.07 -4.93
C MET A 216 -6.28 -5.66 -6.41
N PRO A 217 -5.99 -4.39 -6.71
CA PRO A 217 -5.77 -3.97 -8.10
C PRO A 217 -4.66 -4.81 -8.73
N ALA A 218 -4.80 -5.11 -10.03
CA ALA A 218 -3.94 -6.07 -10.72
C ALA A 218 -2.42 -5.86 -10.53
N PRO A 219 -1.88 -4.62 -10.55
CA PRO A 219 -0.47 -4.38 -10.27
C PRO A 219 -0.01 -4.81 -8.86
N SER A 220 -0.91 -4.83 -7.86
CA SER A 220 -0.62 -5.31 -6.51
C SER A 220 -0.67 -6.84 -6.39
N ALA A 221 -1.52 -7.48 -7.20
CA ALA A 221 -1.82 -8.90 -7.05
C ALA A 221 -0.87 -9.79 -7.85
N ILE A 222 -0.44 -9.34 -9.03
CA ILE A 222 0.36 -10.11 -9.97
C ILE A 222 1.85 -9.94 -9.66
N HIS A 223 2.38 -10.88 -8.90
CA HIS A 223 3.78 -10.99 -8.48
C HIS A 223 4.29 -12.41 -8.74
N HIS A 224 5.61 -12.59 -8.87
CA HIS A 224 6.21 -13.93 -8.88
C HIS A 224 5.98 -14.62 -7.52
N PRO A 225 5.84 -15.96 -7.49
CA PRO A 225 5.89 -16.72 -6.23
C PRO A 225 7.15 -16.37 -5.45
N LEU A 226 7.01 -16.21 -4.13
CA LEU A 226 8.08 -15.65 -3.27
C LEU A 226 9.39 -16.44 -3.38
N PHE A 227 9.29 -17.74 -3.62
CA PHE A 227 10.43 -18.65 -3.71
C PHE A 227 11.17 -18.63 -5.05
N ILE A 228 10.67 -17.91 -6.06
CA ILE A 228 11.42 -17.65 -7.31
C ILE A 228 11.57 -16.17 -7.62
N ALA A 229 11.12 -15.28 -6.73
CA ALA A 229 11.07 -13.84 -6.98
C ALA A 229 12.43 -13.12 -6.86
N ASP A 230 13.47 -13.78 -6.31
CA ASP A 230 14.79 -13.20 -6.00
C ASP A 230 14.72 -11.92 -5.14
N ILE A 231 13.73 -11.82 -4.24
CA ILE A 231 13.62 -10.69 -3.33
C ILE A 231 14.77 -10.76 -2.31
N PRO A 232 15.68 -9.77 -2.25
CA PRO A 232 16.76 -9.74 -1.26
C PRO A 232 16.20 -9.80 0.16
N GLY A 233 16.87 -10.54 1.06
CA GLY A 233 16.44 -10.73 2.45
C GLY A 233 15.23 -11.65 2.64
N TRP A 234 14.66 -12.21 1.56
CA TRP A 234 13.71 -13.32 1.65
C TRP A 234 14.45 -14.64 1.49
N LEU A 235 14.46 -15.44 2.55
CA LEU A 235 15.18 -16.71 2.57
C LEU A 235 14.29 -17.84 2.03
N ASN A 236 14.78 -18.49 0.98
CA ASN A 236 14.35 -19.85 0.65
C ASN A 236 15.21 -20.83 1.44
N ASP A 237 14.57 -21.82 2.05
CA ASP A 237 15.28 -22.86 2.77
C ASP A 237 16.29 -23.56 1.86
N ASP A 238 17.49 -23.81 2.36
CA ASP A 238 18.54 -24.56 1.66
C ASP A 238 18.96 -23.99 0.28
N VAL A 239 18.75 -22.70 0.00
CA VAL A 239 19.23 -22.04 -1.22
C VAL A 239 20.60 -21.38 -0.99
N PRO A 240 21.66 -21.74 -1.75
CA PRO A 240 22.98 -21.14 -1.63
C PRO A 240 22.99 -19.63 -1.93
N GLU A 241 23.90 -18.91 -1.27
CA GLU A 241 24.14 -17.50 -1.54
C GLU A 241 24.53 -17.28 -3.02
N GLY A 242 23.91 -16.29 -3.66
CA GLY A 242 24.13 -15.94 -5.06
C GLY A 242 23.37 -16.79 -6.08
N MET A 243 22.59 -17.80 -5.65
CA MET A 243 21.66 -18.50 -6.55
C MET A 243 20.50 -17.57 -6.93
N THR A 244 20.18 -17.51 -8.23
CA THR A 244 19.05 -16.75 -8.78
C THR A 244 18.12 -17.66 -9.58
N PHE A 245 16.87 -17.25 -9.72
CA PHE A 245 15.82 -18.00 -10.42
C PHE A 245 15.36 -17.32 -11.72
N GLU A 246 16.24 -16.57 -12.37
CA GLU A 246 15.93 -15.80 -13.59
C GLU A 246 15.38 -16.67 -14.73
N GLU A 247 15.97 -17.85 -14.96
CA GLU A 247 15.48 -18.81 -15.95
C GLU A 247 14.06 -19.30 -15.63
N ASP A 248 13.79 -19.61 -14.36
CA ASP A 248 12.51 -20.14 -13.91
C ASP A 248 11.41 -19.05 -13.93
N ARG A 249 11.74 -17.80 -13.59
CA ARG A 249 10.85 -16.64 -13.76
C ARG A 249 10.50 -16.40 -15.23
N SER A 250 11.51 -16.37 -16.10
CA SER A 250 11.33 -16.20 -17.54
C SER A 250 10.46 -17.32 -18.12
N TYR A 251 10.63 -18.55 -17.63
CA TYR A 251 9.79 -19.68 -18.02
C TYR A 251 8.33 -19.48 -17.58
N LEU A 252 8.09 -19.10 -16.32
CA LEU A 252 6.74 -18.84 -15.79
C LEU A 252 6.02 -17.74 -16.58
N GLU A 253 6.72 -16.64 -16.86
CA GLU A 253 6.21 -15.53 -17.67
C GLU A 253 5.79 -16.02 -19.06
N HIS A 254 6.62 -16.84 -19.70
CA HIS A 254 6.31 -17.41 -21.00
C HIS A 254 5.14 -18.41 -20.95
N ALA A 255 5.04 -19.23 -19.91
CA ALA A 255 3.93 -20.16 -19.71
C ALA A 255 2.60 -19.40 -19.54
N ILE A 256 2.59 -18.33 -18.74
CA ILE A 256 1.42 -17.48 -18.57
C ILE A 256 1.05 -16.76 -19.87
N LYS A 257 2.04 -16.26 -20.61
CA LYS A 257 1.80 -15.63 -21.91
C LYS A 257 1.07 -16.55 -22.90
N LYS A 258 1.36 -17.86 -22.87
CA LYS A 258 0.66 -18.84 -23.73
C LYS A 258 -0.81 -18.99 -23.36
N LEU A 259 -1.15 -18.88 -22.07
CA LEU A 259 -2.53 -18.92 -21.59
C LEU A 259 -3.29 -17.63 -21.93
N ASP A 260 -2.59 -16.50 -21.88
CA ASP A 260 -3.12 -15.14 -22.08
C ASP A 260 -3.45 -14.80 -23.55
N VAL A 261 -3.12 -15.67 -24.51
CA VAL A 261 -3.39 -15.44 -25.95
C VAL A 261 -4.88 -15.29 -26.27
N SER A 262 -5.76 -15.80 -25.40
CA SER A 262 -7.22 -15.79 -25.58
C SER A 262 -7.97 -14.82 -24.67
N SER A 263 -7.27 -14.00 -23.88
CA SER A 263 -7.91 -13.04 -22.97
C SER A 263 -8.39 -11.78 -23.70
N GLU A 264 -9.26 -11.00 -23.05
CA GLU A 264 -9.72 -9.71 -23.58
C GLU A 264 -8.57 -8.68 -23.69
N HIS A 265 -7.52 -8.84 -22.89
CA HIS A 265 -6.33 -7.97 -22.85
C HIS A 265 -5.02 -8.79 -22.94
N PRO A 266 -4.71 -9.38 -24.11
CA PRO A 266 -3.56 -10.26 -24.25
C PRO A 266 -2.24 -9.57 -23.89
N GLY A 267 -1.48 -10.20 -22.99
CA GLY A 267 -0.16 -9.75 -22.56
C GLY A 267 -0.18 -8.84 -21.33
N GLN A 268 -1.35 -8.45 -20.80
CA GLN A 268 -1.42 -7.60 -19.61
C GLN A 268 -0.88 -8.32 -18.37
N ILE A 269 -1.30 -9.58 -18.14
CA ILE A 269 -0.87 -10.36 -16.96
C ILE A 269 0.62 -10.68 -17.06
N GLU A 270 1.11 -11.09 -18.23
CA GLU A 270 2.55 -11.31 -18.45
C GLU A 270 3.36 -10.04 -18.21
N HIS A 271 2.93 -8.91 -18.77
CA HIS A 271 3.61 -7.63 -18.59
C HIS A 271 3.69 -7.22 -17.12
N LEU A 272 2.58 -7.37 -16.39
CA LEU A 272 2.53 -7.10 -14.95
C LEU A 272 3.48 -8.03 -14.20
N LEU A 273 3.46 -9.34 -14.48
CA LEU A 273 4.34 -10.28 -13.81
C LEU A 273 5.82 -9.98 -14.06
N ARG A 274 6.21 -9.79 -15.32
CA ARG A 274 7.60 -9.49 -15.72
C ARG A 274 8.13 -8.18 -15.10
N THR A 275 7.25 -7.22 -14.83
CA THR A 275 7.60 -5.93 -14.20
C THR A 275 7.30 -5.90 -12.70
N SER A 276 7.05 -7.05 -12.07
CA SER A 276 6.56 -7.09 -10.68
C SER A 276 7.65 -6.96 -9.61
N PHE A 277 8.92 -7.13 -9.95
CA PHE A 277 10.01 -7.19 -8.97
C PHE A 277 10.01 -5.97 -8.04
N GLU A 278 10.04 -4.75 -8.58
CA GLU A 278 10.11 -3.54 -7.77
C GLU A 278 8.83 -3.32 -6.93
N ARG A 279 7.66 -3.73 -7.44
CA ARG A 279 6.39 -3.68 -6.69
C ARG A 279 6.38 -4.68 -5.53
N GLN A 280 6.82 -5.90 -5.79
CA GLN A 280 6.90 -6.95 -4.78
C GLN A 280 7.96 -6.65 -3.72
N PHE A 281 9.15 -6.19 -4.14
CA PHE A 281 10.21 -5.74 -3.25
C PHE A 281 9.74 -4.60 -2.35
N LEU A 282 9.04 -3.62 -2.92
CA LEU A 282 8.44 -2.53 -2.16
C LEU A 282 7.46 -3.06 -1.10
N GLU A 283 6.50 -3.91 -1.47
CA GLU A 283 5.52 -4.46 -0.54
C GLU A 283 6.18 -5.27 0.59
N MET A 284 7.20 -6.05 0.27
CA MET A 284 7.91 -6.86 1.25
C MET A 284 8.77 -6.01 2.20
N SER A 285 9.38 -4.94 1.69
CA SER A 285 10.14 -3.98 2.52
C SER A 285 9.28 -3.24 3.55
N LEU A 286 7.95 -3.20 3.36
CA LEU A 286 7.01 -2.65 4.35
C LEU A 286 6.75 -3.62 5.52
N ARG A 287 7.08 -4.90 5.35
CA ARG A 287 6.75 -5.98 6.30
C ARG A 287 7.98 -6.63 6.91
N ASN A 288 9.14 -6.56 6.25
CA ASN A 288 10.38 -7.17 6.70
C ASN A 288 11.46 -6.10 6.90
N ARG A 289 12.01 -6.03 8.11
CA ARG A 289 13.03 -5.06 8.53
C ARG A 289 14.36 -5.25 7.79
N GLU A 290 14.77 -6.48 7.54
CA GLU A 290 16.04 -6.76 6.86
C GLU A 290 15.98 -6.27 5.40
N ILE A 291 14.86 -6.53 4.73
CA ILE A 291 14.55 -6.02 3.39
C ILE A 291 14.45 -4.48 3.40
N ASN A 292 13.92 -3.90 4.48
CA ASN A 292 13.82 -2.45 4.66
C ASN A 292 15.21 -1.79 4.74
N ASP A 293 16.13 -2.39 5.50
CA ASP A 293 17.49 -1.88 5.70
C ASP A 293 18.36 -2.00 4.43
N ASP A 294 17.99 -2.88 3.49
CA ASP A 294 18.62 -3.01 2.17
C ASP A 294 18.13 -1.99 1.14
N ILE A 295 17.08 -1.20 1.44
CA ILE A 295 16.71 0.00 0.68
C ILE A 295 17.70 1.13 1.01
N LYS A 296 18.97 0.91 0.70
CA LYS A 296 19.98 1.95 0.71
C LYS A 296 19.97 2.61 -0.66
N PRO A 297 19.72 3.93 -0.75
CA PRO A 297 19.88 4.63 -2.02
C PRO A 297 21.33 4.47 -2.49
N THR A 298 21.55 3.67 -3.53
CA THR A 298 22.81 3.63 -4.27
C THR A 298 22.91 4.92 -5.06
N LYS A 299 23.32 5.99 -4.37
CA LYS A 299 23.26 7.42 -4.75
C LYS A 299 21.86 8.03 -4.65
N PRO A 300 21.74 9.32 -4.28
CA PRO A 300 20.48 10.04 -4.38
C PRO A 300 20.08 10.04 -5.86
N ALA A 301 19.10 9.23 -6.22
CA ALA A 301 18.53 9.26 -7.55
C ALA A 301 18.00 10.68 -7.78
N CYS A 302 18.52 11.36 -8.80
CA CYS A 302 17.85 12.52 -9.38
C CYS A 302 16.43 12.09 -9.71
N LEU A 303 15.48 12.60 -8.93
CA LEU A 303 14.04 12.54 -9.19
C LEU A 303 13.82 13.16 -10.58
N LYS A 304 13.69 12.31 -11.60
CA LYS A 304 13.18 12.74 -12.89
C LYS A 304 11.66 12.80 -12.76
N VAL A 305 11.13 13.99 -12.98
CA VAL A 305 9.70 14.24 -13.13
C VAL A 305 9.23 13.47 -14.36
N THR A 306 8.42 12.45 -14.15
CA THR A 306 7.66 11.76 -15.19
C THR A 306 6.19 12.09 -14.97
N SER A 307 5.66 12.91 -15.88
CA SER A 307 4.28 13.39 -16.00
C SER A 307 3.90 14.62 -15.16
N VAL A 308 3.48 15.65 -15.90
CA VAL A 308 2.81 16.87 -15.43
C VAL A 308 1.32 16.55 -15.44
N TYR A 309 0.73 16.32 -14.27
CA TYR A 309 -0.74 16.29 -14.19
C TYR A 309 -1.24 17.73 -14.34
N THR A 310 -1.79 18.03 -15.51
CA THR A 310 -2.41 19.32 -15.76
C THR A 310 -3.63 19.46 -14.87
N GLY A 311 -3.67 20.56 -14.11
CA GLY A 311 -4.77 20.89 -13.22
C GLY A 311 -6.10 20.82 -13.93
N HIS A 312 -6.90 19.84 -13.54
CA HIS A 312 -8.33 19.94 -13.57
C HIS A 312 -8.85 19.77 -12.15
N SER A 313 -9.78 20.67 -11.82
CA SER A 313 -10.76 20.56 -10.75
C SER A 313 -10.93 19.11 -10.30
N LEU A 314 -10.46 18.79 -9.09
CA LEU A 314 -10.91 17.59 -8.41
C LEU A 314 -12.42 17.76 -8.21
N MET A 315 -13.18 16.98 -8.98
CA MET A 315 -14.61 16.74 -8.83
C MET A 315 -14.75 15.20 -8.73
N PRO A 316 -15.86 14.66 -8.20
CA PRO A 316 -16.26 14.79 -6.80
C PRO A 316 -16.84 13.46 -6.28
N THR A 317 -16.40 12.95 -5.14
CA THR A 317 -17.14 11.87 -4.49
C THR A 317 -17.19 12.07 -2.98
N GLU A 318 -18.42 12.27 -2.52
CA GLU A 318 -18.91 12.29 -1.13
C GLU A 318 -18.69 13.53 -0.25
N TRP A 319 -18.47 14.74 -0.78
CA TRP A 319 -18.53 15.96 0.07
C TRP A 319 -19.15 17.22 -0.57
N ASP A 320 -19.80 17.10 -1.74
CA ASP A 320 -20.32 18.25 -2.50
C ASP A 320 -21.57 18.93 -1.94
N HIS A 321 -22.09 18.54 -0.78
CA HIS A 321 -23.21 19.28 -0.16
C HIS A 321 -22.80 20.47 0.72
N PHE A 322 -21.51 20.81 0.81
CA PHE A 322 -21.04 21.93 1.64
C PHE A 322 -20.47 23.14 0.87
N LEU A 323 -20.32 23.07 -0.45
CA LEU A 323 -19.78 24.17 -1.26
C LEU A 323 -20.84 25.11 -1.85
N ASP A 324 -22.14 24.84 -1.67
CA ASP A 324 -23.22 25.55 -2.35
C ASP A 324 -23.85 26.75 -1.61
N ASN A 325 -23.20 27.31 -0.59
CA ASN A 325 -23.68 28.57 0.01
C ASN A 325 -22.56 29.60 0.16
N PRO A 326 -22.24 30.39 -0.87
CA PRO A 326 -21.61 31.68 -0.64
C PRO A 326 -22.56 32.56 0.19
N PRO A 327 -22.10 33.24 1.26
CA PRO A 327 -22.93 34.25 1.91
C PRO A 327 -23.29 35.35 0.91
N PRO A 328 -24.46 36.02 1.06
CA PRO A 328 -24.97 36.92 0.06
C PRO A 328 -24.02 38.08 -0.21
N SER A 329 -23.84 38.34 -1.49
CA SER A 329 -23.05 39.43 -2.05
C SER A 329 -23.58 40.79 -1.59
N ASP A 330 -22.70 41.58 -0.96
CA ASP A 330 -22.66 43.03 -1.12
C ASP A 330 -21.19 43.52 -0.96
N LYS A 331 -20.71 44.24 -1.99
CA LYS A 331 -19.32 44.62 -2.35
C LYS A 331 -18.70 45.72 -1.44
N PRO A 332 -17.39 46.15 -1.56
CA PRO A 332 -16.38 45.89 -2.63
C PRO A 332 -14.90 45.60 -2.21
N SER A 333 -14.11 45.20 -3.23
CA SER A 333 -12.64 45.34 -3.44
C SER A 333 -11.58 44.46 -2.74
N CYS A 334 -11.94 43.41 -2.00
CA CYS A 334 -10.97 42.42 -1.52
C CYS A 334 -11.49 41.01 -1.82
N GLY A 335 -10.74 40.21 -2.58
CA GLY A 335 -11.07 38.80 -2.78
C GLY A 335 -10.83 38.04 -1.49
N THR A 336 -11.89 37.49 -0.89
CA THR A 336 -11.79 36.61 0.28
C THR A 336 -12.19 35.20 -0.12
N SER A 337 -11.32 34.24 0.13
CA SER A 337 -11.58 32.81 -0.08
C SER A 337 -11.47 32.08 1.25
N VAL A 338 -12.49 31.29 1.59
CA VAL A 338 -12.54 30.49 2.82
C VAL A 338 -12.31 29.02 2.47
N TYR A 339 -11.35 28.41 3.14
CA TYR A 339 -11.07 26.97 3.07
C TYR A 339 -11.38 26.32 4.42
N ILE A 340 -11.61 25.01 4.40
CA ILE A 340 -11.86 24.18 5.60
C ILE A 340 -10.77 24.35 6.69
N ARG A 341 -9.57 24.85 6.33
CA ARG A 341 -8.41 25.00 7.23
C ARG A 341 -7.98 26.45 7.50
N GLY A 342 -8.61 27.45 6.88
CA GLY A 342 -8.20 28.84 7.03
C GLY A 342 -8.87 29.80 6.04
N GLN A 343 -8.58 31.09 6.19
CA GLN A 343 -9.05 32.13 5.28
C GLN A 343 -7.89 32.82 4.60
N VAL A 344 -8.14 33.29 3.38
CA VAL A 344 -7.16 33.94 2.52
C VAL A 344 -7.74 35.25 2.00
N TYR A 345 -6.93 36.30 2.01
CA TYR A 345 -7.28 37.63 1.55
C TYR A 345 -6.22 38.17 0.59
N HIS A 346 -6.69 38.88 -0.44
CA HIS A 346 -5.84 39.69 -1.30
C HIS A 346 -6.16 41.17 -1.09
N LEU A 347 -5.18 41.90 -0.55
CA LEU A 347 -5.32 43.31 -0.16
C LEU A 347 -4.23 44.14 -0.84
N GLY A 348 -4.52 44.69 -2.02
CA GLY A 348 -3.55 45.51 -2.75
C GLY A 348 -2.34 44.70 -3.19
N ASN A 349 -1.16 44.97 -2.62
CA ASN A 349 0.08 44.27 -2.94
C ASN A 349 0.47 43.21 -1.89
N VAL A 350 -0.45 42.84 -0.99
CA VAL A 350 -0.20 41.82 0.03
C VAL A 350 -1.21 40.69 -0.03
N PHE A 351 -0.73 39.51 0.33
CA PHE A 351 -1.50 38.29 0.47
C PHE A 351 -1.51 37.88 1.94
N VAL A 352 -2.70 37.72 2.49
CA VAL A 352 -2.89 37.39 3.91
C VAL A 352 -3.50 36.00 4.02
N LYS A 353 -2.85 35.12 4.78
CA LYS A 353 -3.42 33.84 5.22
C LYS A 353 -3.69 33.91 6.71
N ARG A 354 -4.77 33.29 7.16
CA ARG A 354 -4.99 33.05 8.58
C ARG A 354 -5.66 31.71 8.85
N THR A 355 -5.48 31.19 10.06
CA THR A 355 -6.24 30.02 10.52
C THR A 355 -7.68 30.41 10.88
N LEU A 356 -8.54 29.41 11.07
CA LEU A 356 -9.91 29.61 11.55
C LEU A 356 -9.94 29.76 13.07
N ARG A 357 -10.80 30.63 13.57
CA ARG A 357 -11.13 30.71 15.01
C ARG A 357 -11.97 29.50 15.41
N PRO A 358 -11.99 29.11 16.70
CA PRO A 358 -12.91 28.08 17.17
C PRO A 358 -14.39 28.36 16.86
N SER A 359 -14.78 29.64 16.89
CA SER A 359 -16.13 30.07 16.51
C SER A 359 -16.44 29.95 15.01
N GLU A 360 -15.42 29.77 14.17
CA GLU A 360 -15.52 29.64 12.70
C GLU A 360 -15.42 28.19 12.24
N TYR A 361 -15.25 27.23 13.16
CA TYR A 361 -15.21 25.81 12.84
C TYR A 361 -16.57 25.32 12.31
N GLN A 362 -16.52 24.54 11.24
CA GLN A 362 -17.71 24.05 10.55
C GLN A 362 -18.11 22.67 11.07
N ARG A 363 -19.41 22.32 10.97
CA ARG A 363 -19.91 20.98 11.25
C ARG A 363 -20.12 20.22 9.95
N ASN A 364 -19.83 18.92 9.94
CA ASN A 364 -20.14 18.06 8.80
C ASN A 364 -21.65 17.71 8.74
N ILE A 365 -22.06 16.95 7.72
CA ILE A 365 -23.47 16.51 7.53
C ILE A 365 -24.04 15.75 8.74
N ASN A 366 -23.17 15.11 9.53
CA ASN A 366 -23.53 14.34 10.72
C ASN A 366 -23.53 15.19 12.00
N GLY A 367 -23.37 16.52 11.89
CA GLY A 367 -23.34 17.45 13.03
C GLY A 367 -22.03 17.46 13.82
N VAL A 368 -21.02 16.68 13.41
CA VAL A 368 -19.71 16.61 14.06
C VAL A 368 -18.89 17.85 13.69
N LEU A 369 -18.37 18.55 14.71
CA LEU A 369 -17.53 19.73 14.52
C LEU A 369 -16.17 19.33 13.92
N TYR A 370 -15.79 19.95 12.82
CA TYR A 370 -14.48 19.82 12.22
C TYR A 370 -13.51 20.82 12.85
N VAL A 371 -12.52 20.31 13.57
CA VAL A 371 -11.43 21.11 14.15
C VAL A 371 -10.18 20.94 13.26
N PRO A 372 -9.69 22.01 12.62
CA PRO A 372 -8.47 21.94 11.80
C PRO A 372 -7.26 21.51 12.63
N ARG A 373 -6.63 20.40 12.25
CA ARG A 373 -5.48 19.83 12.96
C ARG A 373 -4.20 20.64 12.76
N ALA A 374 -3.53 20.97 13.87
CA ALA A 374 -2.29 21.73 13.94
C ALA A 374 -2.32 23.02 13.11
N GLY A 375 -3.46 23.73 13.11
CA GLY A 375 -3.68 24.87 12.22
C GLY A 375 -2.64 25.97 12.38
N ASN A 376 -2.44 26.43 13.63
CA ASN A 376 -1.55 27.55 13.94
C ASN A 376 -0.08 27.13 13.72
N GLU A 377 0.31 25.95 14.17
CA GLU A 377 1.66 25.41 14.02
C GLU A 377 2.06 25.26 12.55
N ARG A 378 1.12 24.84 11.69
CA ARG A 378 1.36 24.74 10.25
C ARG A 378 1.61 26.08 9.62
N LEU A 379 0.81 27.09 9.98
CA LEU A 379 0.90 28.41 9.39
C LEU A 379 2.12 29.19 9.91
N ALA A 380 2.44 29.06 11.20
CA ALA A 380 3.70 29.54 11.78
C ALA A 380 4.92 28.89 11.10
N ASN A 381 4.86 27.58 10.86
CA ASN A 381 5.92 26.87 10.14
C ASN A 381 6.06 27.35 8.68
N GLU A 382 4.96 27.74 8.03
CA GLU A 382 4.98 28.33 6.69
C GLU A 382 5.71 29.68 6.69
N ALA A 383 5.40 30.58 7.64
CA ALA A 383 6.10 31.86 7.79
C ALA A 383 7.61 31.67 8.01
N ALA A 384 7.97 30.76 8.91
CA ALA A 384 9.36 30.43 9.18
C ALA A 384 10.08 29.85 7.95
N ARG A 385 9.39 29.06 7.11
CA ARG A 385 9.93 28.53 5.85
C ARG A 385 10.17 29.63 4.81
N LEU A 386 9.25 30.58 4.65
CA LEU A 386 9.43 31.71 3.74
C LEU A 386 10.70 32.50 4.10
N THR A 387 10.89 32.76 5.40
CA THR A 387 12.09 33.43 5.90
C THR A 387 13.35 32.58 5.68
N PHE A 388 13.30 31.29 6.05
CA PHE A 388 14.43 30.37 5.95
C PHE A 388 14.92 30.17 4.51
N ILE A 389 14.01 29.89 3.57
CA ILE A 389 14.36 29.68 2.16
C ILE A 389 14.92 30.97 1.55
N ARG A 390 14.32 32.13 1.84
CA ARG A 390 14.78 33.42 1.31
C ARG A 390 16.16 33.82 1.83
N GLN A 391 16.50 33.43 3.06
CA GLN A 391 17.82 33.68 3.64
C GLN A 391 18.92 32.80 3.06
N LEU A 392 18.58 31.58 2.62
CA LEU A 392 19.55 30.56 2.23
C LEU A 392 19.61 30.28 0.73
N THR A 393 18.66 30.79 -0.04
CA THR A 393 18.54 30.50 -1.47
C THR A 393 18.11 31.74 -2.24
N ASP A 394 18.28 31.68 -3.56
CA ASP A 394 17.81 32.64 -4.54
C ASP A 394 16.46 32.25 -5.17
N ILE A 395 15.80 31.21 -4.63
CA ILE A 395 14.51 30.75 -5.16
C ILE A 395 13.49 31.90 -5.06
N PRO A 396 12.80 32.24 -6.16
CA PRO A 396 11.82 33.31 -6.16
C PRO A 396 10.59 32.88 -5.35
N ILE A 397 10.52 33.34 -4.10
CA ILE A 397 9.38 33.10 -3.20
C ILE A 397 8.85 34.41 -2.63
N PRO A 398 7.55 34.47 -2.28
CA PRO A 398 6.98 35.64 -1.62
C PRO A 398 7.77 36.02 -0.36
N LYS A 399 8.14 37.28 -0.26
CA LYS A 399 8.67 37.89 0.95
C LYS A 399 7.62 37.88 2.05
N LEU A 400 7.96 37.28 3.19
CA LEU A 400 7.20 37.45 4.42
C LEU A 400 7.30 38.91 4.88
N ILE A 401 6.16 39.55 5.13
CA ILE A 401 6.07 40.89 5.70
C ILE A 401 6.02 40.77 7.22
N CYS A 402 5.09 39.96 7.73
CA CYS A 402 5.00 39.60 9.15
C CYS A 402 4.11 38.37 9.34
N ASP A 403 4.23 37.77 10.52
CA ASP A 403 3.28 36.82 11.06
C ASP A 403 3.05 37.09 12.54
N PHE A 404 1.85 36.80 13.04
CA PHE A 404 1.47 37.03 14.43
C PHE A 404 0.22 36.23 14.80
N GLU A 405 -0.01 36.05 16.10
CA GLU A 405 -1.26 35.50 16.62
C GLU A 405 -2.19 36.62 17.08
N ASP A 406 -3.47 36.53 16.72
CA ASP A 406 -4.54 37.38 17.22
C ASP A 406 -5.84 36.57 17.34
N ASN A 407 -6.51 36.68 18.50
CA ASN A 407 -7.79 36.01 18.78
C ASN A 407 -7.79 34.52 18.42
N GLU A 408 -6.79 33.77 18.91
CA GLU A 408 -6.61 32.32 18.69
C GLU A 408 -6.34 31.91 17.22
N CYS A 409 -6.15 32.88 16.33
CA CYS A 409 -5.73 32.66 14.96
C CYS A 409 -4.28 33.07 14.73
N HIS A 410 -3.56 32.30 13.93
CA HIS A 410 -2.28 32.72 13.36
C HIS A 410 -2.54 33.44 12.04
N TYR A 411 -1.82 34.54 11.82
CA TYR A 411 -1.85 35.32 10.58
C TYR A 411 -0.47 35.31 9.94
N VAL A 412 -0.44 35.21 8.62
CA VAL A 412 0.76 35.36 7.81
C VAL A 412 0.46 36.35 6.71
N ILE A 413 1.22 37.43 6.67
CA ILE A 413 1.15 38.47 5.65
C ILE A 413 2.42 38.39 4.81
N MET A 414 2.26 38.18 3.52
CA MET A 414 3.36 38.08 2.56
C MET A 414 3.11 38.99 1.36
N GLU A 415 4.15 39.27 0.58
CA GLU A 415 4.00 40.01 -0.68
C GLU A 415 3.08 39.23 -1.65
N TYR A 416 2.20 39.95 -2.33
CA TYR A 416 1.45 39.36 -3.44
C TYR A 416 2.39 39.25 -4.65
N VAL A 417 2.47 38.05 -5.23
CA VAL A 417 3.23 37.81 -6.46
C VAL A 417 2.22 37.78 -7.60
N GLU A 418 2.39 38.70 -8.54
CA GLU A 418 1.61 38.69 -9.77
C GLU A 418 2.06 37.53 -10.64
N ASP A 419 1.18 36.56 -10.83
CA ASP A 419 1.48 35.31 -11.52
C ASP A 419 0.36 34.89 -12.47
N VAL A 420 0.64 33.82 -13.20
CA VAL A 420 -0.33 33.14 -14.06
C VAL A 420 -0.35 31.66 -13.70
N ALA A 421 -1.53 31.08 -13.64
CA ALA A 421 -1.67 29.66 -13.34
C ALA A 421 -0.92 28.81 -14.38
N MET A 422 -0.35 27.68 -13.94
CA MET A 422 0.39 26.77 -14.81
C MET A 422 -0.46 26.25 -15.98
N SER A 423 -1.78 26.11 -15.78
CA SER A 423 -2.75 25.75 -16.81
C SER A 423 -2.84 26.77 -17.95
N CYS A 424 -2.56 28.05 -17.68
CA CYS A 424 -2.60 29.14 -18.64
C CYS A 424 -1.32 29.25 -19.49
N LEU A 425 -0.25 28.50 -19.16
CA LEU A 425 0.98 28.53 -19.93
C LEU A 425 0.93 27.62 -21.16
N LYS A 426 1.59 28.06 -22.24
CA LYS A 426 1.84 27.23 -23.43
C LYS A 426 2.86 26.13 -23.14
N ALA A 427 2.92 25.11 -23.99
CA ALA A 427 3.81 23.95 -23.81
C ALA A 427 5.28 24.36 -23.67
N GLU A 428 5.76 25.30 -24.49
CA GLU A 428 7.16 25.77 -24.45
C GLU A 428 7.47 26.53 -23.14
N GLN A 429 6.48 27.26 -22.62
CA GLN A 429 6.61 27.96 -21.35
C GLN A 429 6.61 26.98 -20.16
N LYS A 430 5.78 25.92 -20.24
CA LYS A 430 5.77 24.83 -19.25
C LYS A 430 7.11 24.12 -19.19
N GLU A 431 7.73 23.84 -20.32
CA GLU A 431 9.05 23.19 -20.38
C GLU A 431 10.14 24.05 -19.71
N ARG A 432 10.10 25.37 -19.92
CA ARG A 432 10.98 26.31 -19.22
C ARG A 432 10.76 26.27 -17.71
N VAL A 433 9.50 26.36 -17.26
CA VAL A 433 9.16 26.31 -15.83
C VAL A 433 9.59 24.98 -15.22
N GLU A 434 9.44 23.86 -15.92
CA GLU A 434 9.89 22.55 -15.47
C GLU A 434 11.41 22.51 -15.24
N SER A 435 12.19 23.13 -16.13
CA SER A 435 13.64 23.27 -15.98
C SER A 435 14.01 24.09 -14.74
N GLU A 436 13.35 25.24 -14.55
CA GLU A 436 13.55 26.12 -13.38
C GLU A 436 13.16 25.39 -12.07
N LEU A 437 12.04 24.67 -12.05
CA LEU A 437 11.60 23.87 -10.90
C LEU A 437 12.60 22.76 -10.55
N LYS A 438 13.18 22.06 -11.53
CA LYS A 438 14.24 21.06 -11.29
C LYS A 438 15.46 21.67 -10.63
N GLN A 439 15.84 22.89 -11.02
CA GLN A 439 16.93 23.63 -10.37
C GLN A 439 16.56 24.01 -8.93
N HIS A 440 15.36 24.55 -8.70
CA HIS A 440 14.90 24.91 -7.36
C HIS A 440 14.81 23.70 -6.42
N LEU A 441 14.31 22.56 -6.90
CA LEU A 441 14.31 21.30 -6.15
C LEU A 441 15.72 20.88 -5.75
N THR A 442 16.69 21.01 -6.67
CA THR A 442 18.10 20.72 -6.37
C THR A 442 18.63 21.64 -5.27
N THR A 443 18.32 22.95 -5.35
CA THR A 443 18.69 23.93 -4.32
C THR A 443 18.06 23.60 -2.97
N LEU A 444 16.77 23.26 -2.91
CA LEU A 444 16.09 22.85 -1.68
C LEU A 444 16.70 21.57 -1.08
N HIS A 445 17.01 20.56 -1.90
CA HIS A 445 17.64 19.32 -1.43
C HIS A 445 19.06 19.52 -0.88
N ASN A 446 19.75 20.60 -1.28
CA ASN A 446 21.04 20.98 -0.72
C ASN A 446 20.92 21.65 0.65
N LEU A 447 19.73 22.12 1.04
CA LEU A 447 19.47 22.56 2.41
C LEU A 447 19.33 21.34 3.31
N ARG A 448 20.36 21.08 4.12
CA ARG A 448 20.43 19.89 4.97
C ARG A 448 20.41 20.18 6.47
N SER A 449 19.76 19.30 7.22
CA SER A 449 19.59 19.37 8.68
C SER A 449 19.96 18.06 9.37
N LYS A 450 20.35 18.16 10.64
CA LYS A 450 20.52 17.02 11.56
C LYS A 450 19.21 16.63 12.26
N ARG A 451 18.20 17.49 12.20
CA ARG A 451 16.90 17.28 12.85
C ARG A 451 15.79 17.33 11.81
N PRO A 452 14.87 16.35 11.80
CA PRO A 452 13.69 16.38 10.95
C PRO A 452 12.69 17.41 11.50
N GLY A 453 11.82 17.91 10.63
CA GLY A 453 10.87 18.99 10.94
C GLY A 453 11.16 20.26 10.15
N GLY A 454 10.25 21.22 10.26
CA GLY A 454 10.43 22.55 9.68
C GLY A 454 11.37 23.44 10.51
N PRO A 455 11.61 24.69 10.09
CA PRO A 455 12.53 25.60 10.76
C PRO A 455 12.21 25.88 12.23
N ILE A 456 10.95 25.72 12.65
CA ILE A 456 10.51 25.87 14.05
C ILE A 456 10.50 24.53 14.84
N GLY A 457 11.03 23.45 14.25
CA GLY A 457 11.13 22.13 14.89
C GLY A 457 9.86 21.27 14.80
N VAL A 458 8.75 21.82 14.30
CA VAL A 458 7.49 21.08 14.12
C VAL A 458 7.56 20.19 12.88
N VAL A 459 7.15 18.93 13.03
CA VAL A 459 6.99 17.99 11.91
C VAL A 459 5.55 18.06 11.41
N ILE A 460 5.38 18.56 10.19
CA ILE A 460 4.08 18.56 9.51
C ILE A 460 4.08 17.40 8.52
N PRO A 461 3.33 16.31 8.77
CA PRO A 461 3.31 15.17 7.86
C PRO A 461 2.65 15.54 6.52
N PRO A 462 2.94 14.79 5.44
CA PRO A 462 2.24 14.95 4.17
C PRO A 462 0.72 14.87 4.33
N CYS A 463 -0.01 15.54 3.42
CA CYS A 463 -1.47 15.66 3.48
C CYS A 463 -2.19 14.30 3.59
N ARG A 464 -1.69 13.29 2.87
CA ARG A 464 -2.25 11.95 2.84
C ARG A 464 -2.08 11.21 4.17
N VAL A 465 -0.90 11.31 4.78
CA VAL A 465 -0.64 10.79 6.13
C VAL A 465 -1.57 11.47 7.13
N SER A 466 -1.71 12.80 7.05
CA SER A 466 -2.60 13.60 7.91
C SER A 466 -4.09 13.22 7.78
N ARG A 467 -4.52 12.57 6.69
CA ARG A 467 -5.92 12.14 6.49
C ARG A 467 -6.24 10.81 7.16
N VAL A 468 -5.22 9.99 7.40
CA VAL A 468 -5.41 8.61 7.87
C VAL A 468 -4.83 8.37 9.26
N THR A 469 -4.14 9.35 9.84
CA THR A 469 -3.66 9.33 11.23
C THR A 469 -4.31 10.42 12.04
N ASP A 470 -4.58 10.16 13.33
CA ASP A 470 -5.02 11.16 14.30
C ASP A 470 -3.85 11.68 15.15
N ASN A 471 -2.64 11.16 14.95
CA ASN A 471 -1.45 11.62 15.66
C ASN A 471 -0.90 12.90 15.04
N ASP A 472 -0.83 13.98 15.83
CA ASP A 472 -0.20 15.25 15.49
C ASP A 472 1.19 15.41 16.13
N GLU A 473 1.58 14.54 17.05
CA GLU A 473 2.86 14.56 17.74
C GLU A 473 3.85 13.56 17.13
N TRP A 474 4.95 14.08 16.59
CA TRP A 474 5.95 13.30 15.88
C TRP A 474 7.32 13.42 16.54
N HIS A 475 7.73 12.36 17.23
CA HIS A 475 9.05 12.27 17.85
C HIS A 475 10.02 11.50 16.93
N LEU A 476 10.62 12.23 16.00
CA LEU A 476 11.58 11.65 15.05
C LEU A 476 13.01 11.78 15.59
N LYS A 477 13.82 10.74 15.39
CA LYS A 477 15.21 10.68 15.84
C LYS A 477 16.05 11.74 15.09
N ALA A 478 16.95 12.41 15.80
CA ALA A 478 17.96 13.25 15.18
C ALA A 478 19.10 12.41 14.60
N SER A 479 19.74 12.93 13.56
CA SER A 479 20.91 12.33 12.93
C SER A 479 22.20 12.92 13.49
N GLU A 480 23.26 12.10 13.51
CA GLU A 480 24.62 12.57 13.76
C GLU A 480 25.11 13.48 12.61
N ASN A 481 24.65 13.21 11.39
CA ASN A 481 25.02 13.89 10.15
C ASN A 481 23.87 14.77 9.62
N LYS A 482 24.19 15.70 8.71
CA LYS A 482 23.17 16.51 8.03
C LYS A 482 22.56 15.70 6.87
N GLU A 483 21.72 14.73 7.18
CA GLU A 483 21.12 13.83 6.18
C GLU A 483 19.70 14.20 5.78
N TYR A 484 18.97 14.94 6.62
CA TYR A 484 17.62 15.38 6.29
C TYR A 484 17.67 16.54 5.29
N VAL A 485 16.89 16.44 4.22
CA VAL A 485 16.80 17.45 3.17
C VAL A 485 15.52 18.27 3.29
N PHE A 486 15.52 19.49 2.77
CA PHE A 486 14.31 20.31 2.72
C PHE A 486 13.38 19.81 1.62
N CYS A 487 12.14 19.45 1.97
CA CYS A 487 11.12 18.98 1.03
C CYS A 487 9.88 19.88 1.06
N HIS A 488 9.32 20.15 -0.11
CA HIS A 488 8.03 20.81 -0.24
C HIS A 488 6.93 19.76 -0.40
N ASN A 489 6.12 19.55 0.65
CA ASN A 489 5.11 18.48 0.74
C ASN A 489 3.93 18.59 -0.26
N TYR A 490 3.93 19.61 -1.13
CA TYR A 490 2.83 19.95 -2.05
C TYR A 490 3.31 20.44 -3.44
N LEU A 491 4.50 20.04 -3.89
CA LEU A 491 4.85 20.20 -5.31
C LEU A 491 4.19 19.06 -6.08
N SER A 492 2.88 19.19 -6.31
CA SER A 492 2.09 18.31 -7.20
C SER A 492 2.07 18.86 -8.61
#